data_AF-A0A4U1BG45-F1
#
_entry.id   AF-A0A4U1BG45-F1
#
_cell.length_a   1.000
_cell.length_b   1.000
_cell.length_c   1.000
_cell.angle_alpha   90.00
_cell.angle_beta   90.00
_cell.angle_gamma   90.00
#
_symmetry.space_group_name_H-M   'P 1'
#
loop_
_entity.id
_entity.type
_entity.pdbx_description
1 polymer ?
#
loop_
_entity_poly.entity_id
_entity_poly.type
_entity_poly.pdbx_seq_one_letter_code
_entity_poly.pdbx_strand_id
1 'polypeptide(L)'
;MTKKTHLFAEDSFFLSRRKFMAVGAAFVAAMAIPMSWFASKLARRNDYIKARSAGLYRDDAIAKVRVSHRNPAIEKYYSEFGGEPLGHLSHELLHTHFVDRTKLS
;
A
#
# COMPACT_ATOMS: atom_id res chain seq x y z
N MET A 1 -35.97 -66.73 -17.43
CA MET A 1 -35.82 -65.25 -17.30
C MET A 1 -36.08 -64.86 -15.87
N THR A 2 -35.02 -64.67 -15.08
CA THR A 2 -35.11 -64.39 -13.64
C THR A 2 -35.39 -62.91 -13.44
N LYS A 3 -36.58 -62.54 -12.96
CA LYS A 3 -36.90 -61.15 -12.60
C LYS A 3 -35.99 -60.72 -11.45
N LYS A 4 -34.98 -59.91 -11.74
CA LYS A 4 -34.22 -59.19 -10.71
C LYS A 4 -35.12 -58.06 -10.21
N THR A 5 -35.66 -58.22 -9.00
CA THR A 5 -36.37 -57.16 -8.29
C THR A 5 -35.33 -56.16 -7.82
N HIS A 6 -35.26 -55.00 -8.47
CA HIS A 6 -34.42 -53.90 -7.99
C HIS A 6 -35.06 -53.34 -6.72
N LEU A 7 -34.53 -53.73 -5.56
CA LEU A 7 -34.83 -53.06 -4.30
C LEU A 7 -34.21 -51.67 -4.41
N PHE A 8 -35.05 -50.64 -4.53
CA PHE A 8 -34.60 -49.26 -4.46
C PHE A 8 -34.19 -49.01 -3.01
N ALA A 9 -32.90 -49.20 -2.72
CA ALA A 9 -32.30 -48.71 -1.49
C ALA A 9 -32.23 -47.20 -1.62
N GLU A 10 -33.16 -46.50 -0.97
CA GLU A 10 -33.03 -45.06 -0.79
C GLU A 10 -31.77 -44.85 0.03
N ASP A 11 -30.70 -44.37 -0.60
CA ASP A 11 -29.53 -43.90 0.13
C ASP A 11 -30.03 -42.93 1.19
N SER A 12 -29.95 -43.33 2.44
CA SER A 12 -30.28 -42.54 3.62
C SER A 12 -29.19 -41.48 3.81
N PHE A 13 -28.92 -40.70 2.77
CA PHE A 13 -28.05 -39.55 2.85
C PHE A 13 -28.73 -38.57 3.82
N PHE A 14 -28.15 -38.45 5.01
CA PHE A 14 -28.71 -37.75 6.17
C PHE A 14 -29.02 -36.25 5.94
N LEU A 15 -28.77 -35.71 4.74
CA LEU A 15 -28.92 -34.30 4.41
C LEU A 15 -29.73 -34.10 3.12
N SER A 16 -31.00 -33.68 3.26
CA SER A 16 -31.82 -33.33 2.09
C SER A 16 -31.20 -32.18 1.29
N ARG A 17 -31.49 -32.10 -0.02
CA ARG A 17 -30.97 -31.04 -0.92
C ARG A 17 -31.14 -29.63 -0.34
N ARG A 18 -32.29 -29.35 0.29
CA ARG A 18 -32.56 -28.06 0.94
C ARG A 18 -31.66 -27.81 2.15
N LYS A 19 -31.43 -28.84 2.98
CA LYS A 19 -30.51 -28.78 4.12
C LYS A 19 -29.05 -28.63 3.66
N PHE A 20 -28.65 -29.33 2.60
CA PHE A 20 -27.32 -29.20 1.98
C PHE A 20 -27.07 -27.77 1.49
N MET A 21 -28.01 -27.20 0.73
CA MET A 21 -27.90 -25.81 0.26
C MET A 21 -27.85 -24.80 1.42
N ALA A 22 -28.65 -25.02 2.48
CA ALA A 22 -28.66 -24.16 3.65
C ALA A 22 -27.32 -24.21 4.43
N VAL A 23 -26.76 -25.40 4.64
CA VAL A 23 -25.47 -25.59 5.32
C VAL A 23 -24.32 -25.01 4.48
N GLY A 24 -24.35 -25.23 3.16
CA GLY A 24 -23.36 -24.66 2.24
C GLY A 24 -23.39 -23.12 2.24
N ALA A 25 -24.58 -22.51 2.21
CA ALA A 25 -24.73 -21.07 2.29
C ALA A 25 -24.23 -20.52 3.64
N ALA A 26 -24.54 -21.21 4.76
CA ALA A 26 -24.04 -20.83 6.07
C ALA A 26 -22.51 -20.91 6.17
N PHE A 27 -21.89 -21.93 5.55
CA PHE A 27 -20.44 -22.09 5.52
C PHE A 27 -19.75 -20.97 4.71
N VAL A 28 -20.29 -20.64 3.52
CA VAL A 28 -19.76 -19.54 2.70
C VAL A 28 -19.87 -18.21 3.44
N ALA A 29 -21.00 -17.94 4.09
CA ALA A 29 -21.18 -16.73 4.90
C ALA A 29 -20.20 -16.69 6.09
N ALA A 30 -19.99 -17.82 6.77
CA ALA A 30 -19.06 -17.94 7.88
C ALA A 30 -17.60 -17.76 7.45
N MET A 31 -17.21 -18.20 6.25
CA MET A 31 -15.86 -18.00 5.71
C MET A 31 -15.64 -16.60 5.12
N ALA A 32 -16.68 -15.94 4.61
CA ALA A 32 -16.56 -14.60 4.03
C ALA A 32 -16.14 -13.55 5.07
N ILE A 33 -16.60 -13.69 6.32
CA ILE A 33 -16.30 -12.73 7.41
C ILE A 33 -14.80 -12.75 7.79
N PRO A 34 -14.17 -13.90 8.11
CA PRO A 34 -12.73 -13.99 8.36
C PRO A 34 -11.88 -13.57 7.16
N MET A 35 -12.28 -13.95 5.94
CA MET A 35 -11.56 -13.60 4.71
C MET A 35 -11.53 -12.09 4.49
N SER A 36 -12.66 -11.40 4.71
CA SER A 36 -12.74 -9.94 4.66
C SER A 36 -11.86 -9.27 5.72
N TRP A 37 -11.90 -9.77 6.97
CA TRP A 37 -11.04 -9.26 8.04
C TRP A 37 -9.56 -9.45 7.71
N PHE A 38 -9.15 -10.62 7.22
CA PHE A 38 -7.77 -10.91 6.85
C PHE A 38 -7.29 -10.07 5.65
N ALA A 39 -8.12 -9.95 4.61
CA ALA A 39 -7.85 -9.08 3.46
C ALA A 39 -7.69 -7.62 3.90
N SER A 40 -8.54 -7.13 4.80
CA SER A 40 -8.42 -5.77 5.34
C SER A 40 -7.11 -5.60 6.14
N LYS A 41 -6.71 -6.57 6.95
CA LYS A 41 -5.45 -6.51 7.71
C LYS A 41 -4.22 -6.43 6.80
N LEU A 42 -4.23 -7.13 5.66
CA LEU A 42 -3.17 -7.05 4.66
C LEU A 42 -3.19 -5.72 3.90
N ALA A 43 -4.37 -5.24 3.50
CA ALA A 43 -4.52 -3.99 2.76
C ALA A 43 -4.05 -2.77 3.56
N ARG A 44 -4.28 -2.76 4.87
CA ARG A 44 -3.98 -1.62 5.76
C ARG A 44 -2.51 -1.43 6.11
N ARG A 45 -1.61 -2.31 5.65
CA ARG A 45 -0.17 -2.25 6.00
C ARG A 45 0.50 -0.92 5.64
N ASN A 46 0.02 -0.22 4.61
CA ASN A 46 0.63 1.04 4.13
C ASN A 46 -0.27 2.27 4.32
N ASP A 47 -1.40 2.15 5.01
CA ASP A 47 -2.36 3.26 5.14
C ASP A 47 -1.77 4.47 5.86
N TYR A 48 -0.95 4.24 6.90
CA TYR A 48 -0.31 5.32 7.63
C TYR A 48 0.74 6.06 6.78
N ILE A 49 1.43 5.37 5.88
CA ILE A 49 2.37 5.99 4.92
C ILE A 49 1.57 6.88 3.97
N LYS A 50 0.50 6.35 3.38
CA LYS A 50 -0.38 7.10 2.49
C LYS A 50 -0.99 8.33 3.17
N ALA A 51 -1.44 8.19 4.42
CA ALA A 51 -2.00 9.29 5.19
C ALA A 51 -0.96 10.39 5.45
N ARG A 52 0.29 10.04 5.80
CA ARG A 52 1.38 11.01 5.99
C ARG A 52 1.73 11.73 4.68
N SER A 53 1.89 10.98 3.59
CA SER A 53 2.16 11.55 2.27
C SER A 53 1.05 12.51 1.84
N ALA A 54 -0.22 12.12 2.02
CA ALA A 54 -1.36 12.98 1.68
C ALA A 54 -1.42 14.25 2.54
N GLY A 55 -1.01 14.18 3.82
CA GLY A 55 -0.85 15.36 4.67
C GLY A 55 0.19 16.32 4.13
N LEU A 56 1.41 15.83 3.88
CA LEU A 56 2.52 16.63 3.35
C LEU A 56 2.16 17.34 2.04
N TYR A 57 1.52 16.63 1.11
CA TYR A 57 1.10 17.23 -0.17
C TYR A 57 -0.02 18.27 -0.01
N ARG A 58 -0.91 18.11 0.97
CA ARG A 58 -1.93 19.11 1.27
C ARG A 58 -1.30 20.40 1.78
N ASP A 59 -0.32 20.29 2.67
CA ASP A 59 0.39 21.43 3.24
C ASP A 59 1.21 22.16 2.17
N ASP A 60 1.87 21.43 1.27
CA ASP A 60 2.60 22.01 0.13
C ASP A 60 1.66 22.73 -0.85
N ALA A 61 0.46 22.17 -1.12
CA ALA A 61 -0.50 22.76 -2.04
C ALA A 61 -1.03 24.13 -1.57
N ILE A 62 -1.12 24.37 -0.26
CA ILE A 62 -1.58 25.64 0.31
C ILE A 62 -0.44 26.62 0.61
N ALA A 63 0.82 26.21 0.46
CA ALA A 63 1.96 27.08 0.71
C ALA A 63 2.00 28.24 -0.30
N LYS A 64 2.21 29.47 0.21
CA LYS A 64 2.28 30.69 -0.61
C LYS A 64 3.49 30.69 -1.55
N VAL A 65 4.60 30.09 -1.14
CA VAL A 65 5.82 29.92 -1.92
C VAL A 65 6.10 28.43 -2.04
N ARG A 66 6.13 27.91 -3.27
CA ARG A 66 6.25 26.47 -3.57
C ARG A 66 7.50 26.10 -4.37
N VAL A 67 8.33 27.09 -4.72
CA VAL A 67 9.54 26.88 -5.51
C VAL A 67 10.73 27.51 -4.80
N SER A 68 11.83 26.75 -4.68
CA SER A 68 12.97 27.14 -3.85
C SER A 68 13.65 28.42 -4.31
N HIS A 69 13.71 28.68 -5.63
CA HIS A 69 14.31 29.88 -6.21
C HIS A 69 13.48 31.16 -6.03
N ARG A 70 12.26 31.05 -5.48
CA ARG A 70 11.41 32.20 -5.08
C ARG A 70 11.33 32.37 -3.57
N ASN A 71 12.13 31.60 -2.81
CA ASN A 71 12.19 31.76 -1.37
C ASN A 71 13.04 32.99 -1.03
N PRO A 72 12.49 34.02 -0.34
CA PRO A 72 13.22 35.25 -0.05
C PRO A 72 14.53 35.03 0.71
N ALA A 73 14.60 34.01 1.58
CA ALA A 73 15.82 33.68 2.31
C ALA A 73 16.90 33.11 1.39
N ILE A 74 16.52 32.34 0.36
CA ILE A 74 17.44 31.78 -0.63
C ILE A 74 17.92 32.86 -1.59
N GLU A 75 17.02 33.71 -2.08
CA GLU A 75 17.38 34.87 -2.91
C GLU A 75 18.40 35.76 -2.18
N LYS A 76 18.13 36.07 -0.90
CA LYS A 76 19.05 36.86 -0.06
C LYS A 76 20.40 36.17 0.14
N TYR A 77 20.40 34.87 0.43
CA TYR A 77 21.64 34.10 0.61
C TYR A 77 22.55 34.20 -0.62
N TYR A 78 22.01 33.95 -1.81
CA TYR A 78 22.82 34.01 -3.04
C TYR A 78 23.24 35.44 -3.37
N SER A 79 22.37 36.44 -3.18
CA SER A 79 22.71 37.84 -3.48
C SER A 79 23.79 38.43 -2.56
N GLU A 80 23.79 38.05 -1.28
CA GLU A 80 24.68 38.66 -0.27
C GLU A 80 25.93 37.81 0.01
N PHE A 81 25.89 36.51 -0.25
CA PHE A 81 26.98 35.60 0.14
C PHE A 81 27.26 34.49 -0.88
N GLY A 82 26.27 33.67 -1.21
CA GLY A 82 26.44 32.43 -1.98
C GLY A 82 26.84 32.64 -3.45
N GLY A 83 26.70 33.86 -3.98
CA GLY A 83 27.02 34.19 -5.36
C GLY A 83 26.05 33.51 -6.33
N GLU A 84 26.57 32.59 -7.16
CA GLU A 84 25.77 31.88 -8.16
C GLU A 84 25.65 30.38 -7.83
N PRO A 85 24.50 29.75 -8.13
CA PRO A 85 24.38 28.30 -8.12
C PRO A 85 25.44 27.66 -9.02
N LEU A 86 26.03 26.55 -8.57
CA LEU A 86 27.17 25.89 -9.24
C LEU A 86 28.46 26.73 -9.36
N GLY A 87 28.50 27.93 -8.77
CA GLY A 87 29.71 28.73 -8.67
C GLY A 87 30.75 28.13 -7.73
N HIS A 88 31.96 28.71 -7.71
CA HIS A 88 33.08 28.19 -6.93
C HIS A 88 32.75 28.03 -5.43
N LEU A 89 32.22 29.08 -4.79
CA LEU A 89 31.84 29.06 -3.38
C LEU A 89 30.71 28.05 -3.10
N SER A 90 29.73 27.95 -3.99
CA SER A 90 28.65 26.95 -3.89
C SER A 90 29.20 25.52 -4.03
N HIS A 91 30.18 25.29 -4.90
CA HIS A 91 30.82 23.99 -5.05
C HIS A 91 31.62 23.60 -3.81
N GLU A 92 32.35 24.55 -3.22
CA GLU A 92 33.14 24.31 -2.01
C GLU A 92 32.25 23.99 -0.80
N LEU A 93 31.15 24.72 -0.62
CA LEU A 93 30.31 24.60 0.58
C LEU A 93 29.17 23.58 0.46
N LEU A 94 28.56 23.46 -0.71
CA LEU A 94 27.27 22.76 -0.89
C LEU A 94 27.38 21.48 -1.73
N HIS A 95 28.52 21.24 -2.39
CA HIS A 95 28.74 20.03 -3.18
C HIS A 95 29.58 19.01 -2.39
N THR A 96 29.57 17.76 -2.86
CA THR A 96 30.32 16.68 -2.25
C THR A 96 30.86 15.73 -3.31
N HIS A 97 31.72 14.81 -2.90
CA HIS A 97 32.32 13.79 -3.75
C HIS A 97 32.02 12.40 -3.20
N PHE A 98 31.87 11.44 -4.11
CA PHE A 98 31.68 10.04 -3.76
C PHE A 98 33.01 9.29 -3.87
N VAL A 99 33.18 8.29 -3.01
CA VAL A 99 34.31 7.36 -3.04
C VAL A 99 33.74 5.97 -3.28
N ASP A 100 34.37 5.20 -4.17
CA ASP A 100 34.00 3.80 -4.39
C ASP A 100 34.30 2.98 -3.13
N ARG A 101 33.24 2.35 -2.59
CA ARG A 101 33.27 1.54 -1.37
C ARG A 101 33.03 0.05 -1.64
N THR A 102 33.01 -0.38 -2.89
CA THR A 102 32.70 -1.77 -3.27
C THR A 102 33.69 -2.81 -2.74
N LYS A 103 34.94 -2.41 -2.46
CA LYS A 103 35.99 -3.29 -1.89
C LYS A 103 36.17 -3.16 -0.38
N LEU A 104 35.28 -2.44 0.33
CA LEU A 104 35.24 -2.44 1.80
C LEU A 104 34.41 -3.65 2.27
N SER A 105 34.98 -4.85 2.11
CA SER A 105 34.46 -6.10 2.67
C SER A 105 35.50 -6.74 3.57
#